data_AF-A0A1H1R4F7-F1
#
_entry.id   AF-A0A1H1R4F7-F1
#
_cell.length_a   1.000
_cell.length_b   1.000
_cell.length_c   1.000
_cell.angle_alpha   90.00
_cell.angle_beta   90.00
_cell.angle_gamma   90.00
#
_symmetry.space_group_name_H-M   'P 1'
#
loop_
_entity.id
_entity.type
_entity.pdbx_description
1 polymer ?
#
loop_
_entity_poly.entity_id
_entity_poly.type
_entity_poly.pdbx_seq_one_letter_code
_entity_poly.pdbx_strand_id
1 'polypeptide(L)'
;MSSIIRPATEAITSSVVIERTYRAPLEELWALWTTSDGFESWWGPEGFRTKVHALETRANGVLSYTMSAYGLAQVTAMKELGRPSSHAVNARGGSPRAVSFQPVEWQLGVQEQR
;
A
#
# COMPACT_ATOMS: atom_id res chain seq x y z
N MET A 1 45.39 -12.49 3.88
CA MET A 1 44.36 -11.89 4.77
C MET A 1 43.86 -10.62 4.11
N SER A 2 42.64 -10.63 3.56
CA SER A 2 41.94 -9.39 3.22
C SER A 2 40.45 -9.70 3.23
N SER A 3 39.81 -9.33 4.33
CA SER A 3 38.37 -9.44 4.51
C SER A 3 37.74 -8.24 3.83
N ILE A 4 36.95 -8.47 2.78
CA ILE A 4 36.14 -7.44 2.14
C ILE A 4 34.98 -7.15 3.09
N ILE A 5 35.08 -6.05 3.84
CA ILE A 5 33.96 -5.52 4.61
C ILE A 5 32.93 -5.03 3.59
N ARG A 6 31.84 -5.79 3.42
CA ARG A 6 30.63 -5.29 2.77
C ARG A 6 30.13 -4.11 3.61
N PRO A 7 29.88 -2.91 3.06
CA PRO A 7 29.18 -1.89 3.82
C PRO A 7 27.82 -2.47 4.21
N ALA A 8 27.52 -2.48 5.52
CA ALA A 8 26.18 -2.75 5.98
C ALA A 8 25.28 -1.66 5.39
N THR A 9 24.31 -2.05 4.56
CA THR A 9 23.25 -1.16 4.12
C THR A 9 22.55 -0.63 5.37
N GLU A 10 22.80 0.62 5.71
CA GLU A 10 22.13 1.31 6.80
C GLU A 10 20.66 1.48 6.38
N ALA A 11 19.77 0.75 7.05
CA ALA A 11 18.35 0.81 6.80
C ALA A 11 17.85 2.19 7.24
N ILE A 12 17.38 2.99 6.29
CA ILE A 12 16.73 4.27 6.58
C ILE A 12 15.42 3.97 7.31
N THR A 13 15.43 4.01 8.64
CA THR A 13 14.24 3.91 9.48
C THR A 13 13.61 5.30 9.65
N SER A 14 13.11 5.89 8.57
CA SER A 14 12.30 7.10 8.67
C SER A 14 10.90 6.69 9.15
N SER A 15 10.61 6.84 10.44
CA SER A 15 9.27 6.66 10.97
C SER A 15 8.38 7.82 10.51
N VAL A 16 7.21 7.49 9.98
CA VAL A 16 6.17 8.47 9.66
C VAL A 16 4.97 8.17 10.55
N VAL A 17 4.49 9.19 11.27
CA VAL A 17 3.29 9.09 12.11
C VAL A 17 2.20 9.92 11.47
N ILE A 18 1.03 9.32 11.26
CA ILE A 18 -0.16 9.99 10.70
C ILE A 18 -1.26 9.92 11.75
N GLU A 19 -1.70 11.08 12.23
CA GLU A 19 -2.81 11.20 13.18
C GLU A 19 -4.04 11.80 12.51
N ARG A 20 -5.21 11.20 12.75
CA ARG A 20 -6.51 11.66 12.24
C ARG A 20 -7.58 11.39 13.29
N THR A 21 -8.51 12.34 13.43
CA THR A 21 -9.65 12.23 14.36
C THR A 21 -10.93 12.12 13.55
N TYR A 22 -11.73 11.08 13.83
CA TYR A 22 -12.99 10.83 13.15
C TYR A 22 -14.15 10.85 14.16
N ARG A 23 -15.30 11.40 13.75
CA ARG A 23 -16.54 11.29 14.51
C ARG A 23 -17.29 10.02 14.08
N ALA A 24 -16.74 8.86 14.43
CA ALA A 24 -17.29 7.55 14.11
C ALA A 24 -17.15 6.60 15.32
N PRO A 25 -18.03 5.60 15.48
CA PRO A 25 -17.85 4.53 16.46
C PRO A 25 -16.55 3.76 16.23
N LEU A 26 -15.90 3.33 17.32
CA LEU A 26 -14.65 2.56 17.25
C LEU A 26 -14.80 1.28 16.43
N GLU A 27 -15.93 0.58 16.58
CA GLU A 27 -16.19 -0.67 15.86
C GLU A 27 -16.27 -0.49 14.35
N GLU A 28 -16.83 0.63 13.88
CA GLU A 28 -16.91 0.95 12.46
C GLU A 28 -15.51 1.21 11.88
N LEU A 29 -14.71 2.02 12.59
CA LEU A 29 -13.32 2.24 12.21
C LEU A 29 -12.51 0.94 12.21
N TRP A 30 -12.71 0.08 13.21
CA TRP A 30 -12.05 -1.22 13.27
C TRP A 30 -12.44 -2.11 12.09
N ALA A 31 -13.72 -2.13 11.71
CA ALA A 31 -14.22 -2.91 10.57
C ALA A 31 -13.58 -2.47 9.24
N LEU A 32 -13.30 -1.18 9.04
CA LEU A 32 -12.59 -0.66 7.86
C LEU A 32 -11.17 -1.24 7.68
N TRP A 33 -10.53 -1.68 8.77
CA TRP A 33 -9.20 -2.27 8.73
C TRP A 33 -9.20 -3.80 8.77
N THR A 34 -10.26 -4.38 9.33
CA THR A 34 -10.28 -5.81 9.71
C THR A 34 -11.24 -6.67 8.91
N THR A 35 -12.02 -6.06 8.03
CA THR A 35 -12.90 -6.77 7.10
C THR A 35 -12.47 -6.53 5.67
N SER A 36 -12.70 -7.50 4.77
CA SER A 36 -12.37 -7.33 3.36
C SER A 36 -13.16 -6.19 2.73
N ASP A 37 -14.48 -6.11 2.97
CA ASP A 37 -15.33 -5.06 2.41
C ASP A 37 -14.93 -3.68 2.94
N GLY A 38 -14.67 -3.57 4.24
CA GLY A 38 -14.16 -2.35 4.85
C GLY A 38 -12.81 -1.93 4.27
N PHE A 39 -11.88 -2.87 4.11
CA PHE A 39 -10.57 -2.56 3.52
C PHE A 39 -10.69 -2.13 2.05
N GLU A 40 -11.49 -2.84 1.24
CA GLU A 40 -11.74 -2.50 -0.16
C GLU A 40 -12.42 -1.13 -0.36
N SER A 41 -13.14 -0.62 0.65
CA SER A 41 -13.92 0.62 0.51
C SER A 41 -13.07 1.90 0.51
N TRP A 42 -11.86 1.85 1.06
CA TRP A 42 -11.00 3.03 1.19
C TRP A 42 -9.54 2.78 0.81
N TRP A 43 -9.11 1.51 0.73
CA TRP A 43 -7.73 1.21 0.42
C TRP A 43 -7.43 1.34 -1.06
N GLY A 44 -6.42 2.13 -1.37
CA GLY A 44 -5.92 2.38 -2.73
C GLY A 44 -6.07 3.86 -3.12
N PRO A 45 -5.25 4.35 -4.06
CA PRO A 45 -5.37 5.71 -4.57
C PRO A 45 -6.63 5.88 -5.41
N GLU A 46 -7.08 7.12 -5.57
CA GLU A 46 -8.20 7.45 -6.46
C GLU A 46 -7.95 6.95 -7.89
N GLY A 47 -9.00 6.45 -8.54
CA GLY A 47 -8.92 5.82 -9.86
C GLY A 47 -8.40 4.38 -9.84
N PHE A 48 -8.17 3.80 -8.66
CA PHE A 48 -7.86 2.39 -8.48
C PHE A 48 -8.89 1.69 -7.59
N ARG A 49 -9.11 0.41 -7.86
CA ARG A 49 -9.96 -0.47 -7.07
C ARG A 49 -9.11 -1.57 -6.45
N THR A 50 -9.34 -1.83 -5.17
CA THR A 50 -8.74 -2.95 -4.45
C THR A 50 -9.71 -4.12 -4.41
N LYS A 51 -9.20 -5.34 -4.59
CA LYS A 51 -9.89 -6.60 -4.32
C LYS A 51 -9.06 -7.41 -3.34
N VAL A 52 -9.58 -7.66 -2.15
CA VAL A 52 -8.94 -8.45 -1.11
C VAL A 52 -9.23 -9.93 -1.34
N HIS A 53 -8.18 -10.75 -1.28
CA HIS A 53 -8.24 -12.21 -1.40
C HIS A 53 -8.04 -12.91 -0.06
N ALA A 54 -7.22 -12.32 0.81
CA ALA A 54 -7.01 -12.81 2.17
C ALA A 54 -6.71 -11.65 3.12
N LEU A 55 -7.32 -11.65 4.30
CA LEU A 55 -7.06 -10.69 5.37
C LEU A 55 -7.18 -11.42 6.70
N GLU A 56 -6.03 -11.74 7.31
CA GLU A 56 -5.98 -12.42 8.61
C GLU A 56 -5.52 -11.44 9.70
N THR A 57 -6.45 -11.03 10.57
CA THR A 57 -6.17 -10.08 11.66
C THR A 57 -5.56 -10.76 12.88
N ARG A 58 -4.37 -11.33 12.70
CA ARG A 58 -3.61 -11.99 13.75
C ARG A 58 -2.12 -11.78 13.56
N ALA A 59 -1.34 -12.02 14.60
CA ALA A 59 0.11 -12.03 14.49
C ALA A 59 0.55 -12.99 13.38
N ASN A 60 1.45 -12.50 12.51
CA ASN A 60 1.96 -13.20 11.33
C ASN A 60 0.89 -13.61 10.29
N GLY A 61 -0.29 -13.00 10.36
CA GLY A 61 -1.36 -13.15 9.39
C GLY A 61 -0.96 -12.65 8.00
N VAL A 62 -1.69 -13.11 6.99
CA VAL A 62 -1.53 -12.72 5.59
C VAL A 62 -2.52 -11.62 5.21
N LEU A 63 -2.03 -10.66 4.44
CA LEU A 63 -2.85 -9.74 3.65
C LEU A 63 -2.50 -9.93 2.17
N SER A 64 -3.47 -10.39 1.39
CA SER A 64 -3.34 -10.56 -0.07
C SER A 64 -4.45 -9.79 -0.77
N TYR A 65 -4.08 -8.94 -1.72
CA TYR A 65 -5.03 -8.18 -2.51
C TYR A 65 -4.49 -7.86 -3.90
N THR A 66 -5.39 -7.53 -4.81
CA THR A 66 -5.07 -7.01 -6.14
C THR A 66 -5.59 -5.59 -6.27
N MET A 67 -4.75 -4.68 -6.73
CA MET A 67 -5.12 -3.29 -7.02
C MET A 67 -5.13 -3.07 -8.53
N SER A 68 -6.24 -2.56 -9.06
CA SER A 68 -6.43 -2.38 -10.51
C SER A 68 -6.88 -0.96 -10.82
N ALA A 69 -6.25 -0.33 -11.81
CA ALA A 69 -6.71 0.96 -12.33
C ALA A 69 -8.08 0.80 -13.01
N TYR A 70 -9.01 1.70 -12.70
CA TYR A 70 -10.30 1.82 -13.39
C TYR A 70 -10.53 3.20 -13.98
N GLY A 71 -9.90 4.25 -13.42
CA GLY A 71 -9.99 5.60 -13.95
C GLY A 71 -9.29 5.72 -15.31
N LEU A 72 -9.91 6.41 -16.26
CA LEU A 72 -9.38 6.53 -17.63
C LEU A 72 -7.96 7.11 -17.64
N ALA A 73 -7.71 8.14 -16.84
CA ALA A 73 -6.39 8.76 -16.72
C ALA A 73 -5.34 7.77 -16.21
N GLN A 74 -5.67 6.99 -15.18
CA GLN A 74 -4.78 6.00 -14.59
C GLN A 74 -4.54 4.84 -15.57
N VAL A 75 -5.58 4.31 -16.21
CA VAL A 75 -5.44 3.23 -17.20
C VAL A 75 -4.56 3.66 -18.38
N THR A 76 -4.75 4.87 -18.89
CA THR A 76 -3.93 5.44 -19.96
C THR A 76 -2.49 5.63 -19.51
N ALA A 77 -2.25 6.24 -18.35
CA ALA A 77 -0.91 6.42 -17.81
C ALA A 77 -0.18 5.09 -17.61
N MET A 78 -0.87 4.06 -17.09
CA MET A 78 -0.30 2.73 -16.92
C MET A 78 0.09 2.10 -18.27
N LYS A 79 -0.76 2.26 -19.28
CA LYS A 79 -0.48 1.79 -20.65
C LYS A 79 0.70 2.52 -21.28
N GLU A 80 0.77 3.84 -21.16
CA GLU A 80 1.86 4.67 -21.69
C GLU A 80 3.20 4.33 -21.03
N LEU A 81 3.19 4.04 -19.73
CA LEU A 81 4.36 3.61 -18.98
C LEU A 81 4.74 2.13 -19.23
N GLY A 82 3.97 1.39 -20.06
CA GLY A 82 4.18 -0.04 -20.31
C GLY A 82 4.01 -0.91 -19.07
N ARG A 83 3.28 -0.42 -18.05
CA ARG A 83 3.04 -1.12 -16.79
C ARG A 83 1.71 -1.86 -16.82
N PRO A 84 1.59 -3.01 -16.14
CA PRO A 84 0.30 -3.70 -16.03
C PRO A 84 -0.70 -2.82 -15.28
N SER A 85 -1.95 -2.77 -15.75
CA SER A 85 -3.01 -2.00 -15.07
C SER A 85 -3.46 -2.61 -13.74
N SER A 86 -2.98 -3.82 -13.41
CA SER A 86 -3.31 -4.56 -12.19
C SER A 86 -2.05 -5.10 -11.51
N HIS A 87 -2.00 -4.98 -10.19
CA HIS A 87 -0.88 -5.43 -9.36
C HIS A 87 -1.37 -6.25 -8.17
N ALA A 88 -0.78 -7.43 -7.99
CA ALA A 88 -1.02 -8.26 -6.81
C ALA A 88 -0.01 -7.92 -5.70
N VAL A 89 -0.51 -7.75 -4.48
CA VAL A 89 0.29 -7.52 -3.27
C VAL A 89 0.06 -8.69 -2.32
N ASN A 90 1.15 -9.25 -1.81
CA ASN A 90 1.13 -10.28 -0.78
C ASN A 90 2.03 -9.84 0.36
N ALA A 91 1.42 -9.53 1.50
CA ALA A 91 2.09 -9.12 2.72
C ALA A 91 1.88 -10.17 3.81
N ARG A 92 2.90 -10.37 4.65
CA ARG A 92 2.83 -11.22 5.84
C ARG A 92 3.33 -10.42 7.03
N GLY A 93 2.55 -10.41 8.11
CA GLY A 93 2.97 -9.80 9.37
C GLY A 93 4.31 -10.38 9.84
N GLY A 94 5.23 -9.53 10.26
CA GLY A 94 6.55 -9.95 10.77
C GLY A 94 7.59 -10.32 9.69
N SER A 95 7.28 -10.22 8.39
CA SER A 95 8.31 -10.39 7.36
C SER A 95 9.20 -9.15 7.26
N PRO A 96 10.55 -9.29 7.26
CA PRO A 96 11.46 -8.16 7.01
C PRO A 96 11.48 -7.74 5.54
N ARG A 97 10.81 -8.48 4.65
CA ARG A 97 10.54 -7.98 3.30
C ARG A 97 9.59 -6.82 3.42
N ALA A 98 10.13 -5.61 3.24
CA ALA A 98 9.32 -4.43 2.99
C ALA A 98 8.27 -4.79 1.95
N VAL A 99 7.00 -4.51 2.27
CA VAL A 99 5.99 -4.40 1.23
C VAL A 99 6.44 -3.20 0.40
N SER A 100 7.17 -3.47 -0.66
CA SER A 100 7.58 -2.45 -1.62
C SER A 100 6.32 -2.03 -2.37
N PHE A 101 5.58 -1.11 -1.78
CA PHE A 101 4.75 -0.21 -2.56
C PHE A 101 5.73 0.53 -3.47
N GLN A 102 5.72 0.18 -4.75
CA GLN A 102 6.30 1.05 -5.76
C GLN A 102 5.18 2.03 -6.08
N PRO A 103 5.11 3.21 -5.42
CA PRO A 103 4.23 4.25 -5.92
C PRO A 103 4.54 4.41 -7.41
N VAL A 104 3.51 4.50 -8.24
CA VAL A 104 3.69 5.14 -9.54
C VAL A 104 4.10 6.56 -9.18
N GLU A 105 5.39 6.85 -9.28
CA GLU A 105 5.99 8.04 -8.71
C GLU A 105 5.37 9.28 -9.36
N TRP A 106 4.83 10.12 -8.49
CA TRP A 106 4.17 11.36 -8.79
C TRP A 106 5.21 12.39 -9.23
N GLN A 107 5.45 12.51 -10.54
CA GLN A 107 6.17 13.64 -11.13
C GLN A 107 5.22 14.62 -11.83
N LEU A 108 4.03 14.82 -11.25
CA LEU A 108 3.16 15.94 -11.56
C LEU A 108 2.59 16.48 -10.25
N GLY A 109 3.25 17.52 -9.74
CA GLY A 109 2.66 18.55 -8.88
C GLY A 109 2.13 18.11 -7.53
N VAL A 110 2.95 18.27 -6.49
CA VAL A 110 2.46 18.68 -5.17
C VAL A 110 1.52 19.88 -5.36
N GLN A 111 0.22 19.68 -5.20
CA GLN A 111 -0.73 20.76 -4.94
C GLN A 111 -1.31 20.51 -3.55
N GLU A 112 -0.68 21.17 -2.60
CA GLU A 112 -1.21 21.69 -1.35
C GLU A 112 -2.75 21.61 -1.24
N GLN A 113 -3.25 20.74 -0.35
CA GLN A 113 -4.63 20.82 0.11
C GLN A 113 -4.72 21.99 1.09
N ARG A 114 -5.38 23.06 0.66
CA ARG A 114 -6.00 24.07 1.50
C ARG A 114 -7.51 23.87 1.49
#